data_AF-A0A920PFY9-F1
#
_entry.id   AF-A0A920PFY9-F1
#
_cell.length_a   1.000
_cell.length_b   1.000
_cell.length_c   1.000
_cell.angle_alpha   90.00
_cell.angle_beta   90.00
_cell.angle_gamma   90.00
#
_symmetry.space_group_name_H-M   'P 1'
#
loop_
_entity.id
_entity.type
_entity.pdbx_description
1 polymer ?
#
loop_
_entity_poly.entity_id
_entity_poly.type
_entity_poly.pdbx_seq_one_letter_code
_entity_poly.pdbx_strand_id
1 'polypeptide(L)'
;MLPIATSHGEGRTQYHRRNDIQILDEHNQISLRYVDNYGRPSELYPSNPNGSVGGLAGFCSEDGRATIIMPHPERVIRKQQHSWCPPEWEEDGPWLQIFYNAREWIG
;
A
#
# COMPACT_ATOMS: atom_id res chain seq x y z
N MET A 1 -0.22 -7.30 -8.59
CA MET A 1 -0.62 -5.87 -8.58
C MET A 1 -2.10 -5.80 -8.30
N LEU A 2 -2.52 -4.96 -7.35
CA LEU A 2 -3.92 -4.85 -6.92
C LEU A 2 -4.31 -3.36 -6.86
N PRO A 3 -5.49 -2.97 -7.36
CA PRO A 3 -5.97 -1.61 -7.19
C PRO A 3 -6.38 -1.36 -5.73
N ILE A 4 -6.17 -0.15 -5.24
CA ILE A 4 -6.58 0.28 -3.89
C ILE A 4 -7.10 1.72 -3.93
N ALA A 5 -8.10 2.02 -3.10
CA ALA A 5 -8.62 3.37 -2.99
C ALA A 5 -7.55 4.32 -2.43
N THR A 6 -7.31 5.42 -3.14
CA THR A 6 -6.42 6.51 -2.70
C THR A 6 -7.22 7.82 -2.66
N SER A 7 -7.21 8.50 -1.51
CA SER A 7 -7.99 9.71 -1.28
C SER A 7 -7.34 10.58 -0.20
N HIS A 8 -6.34 11.37 -0.58
CA HIS A 8 -5.58 12.23 0.34
C HIS A 8 -5.02 13.45 -0.39
N GLY A 9 -4.82 14.56 0.36
CA GLY A 9 -4.13 15.77 -0.14
C GLY A 9 -2.66 15.86 0.26
N GLU A 10 -2.26 15.14 1.32
CA GLU A 10 -0.95 15.29 1.98
C GLU A 10 -0.22 13.94 2.14
N GLY A 11 -0.39 13.02 1.19
CA GLY A 11 0.17 11.66 1.28
C GLY A 11 1.61 11.48 0.81
N ARG A 12 2.29 12.55 0.41
CA ARG A 12 3.66 12.46 -0.14
C ARG A 12 4.66 12.17 0.97
N THR A 13 5.36 11.04 0.88
CA THR A 13 6.42 10.69 1.83
C THR A 13 7.58 11.68 1.72
N GLN A 14 8.08 12.17 2.85
CA GLN A 14 9.27 13.00 2.94
C GLN A 14 10.30 12.34 3.86
N TYR A 15 11.57 12.46 3.51
CA TYR A 15 12.70 11.86 4.22
C TYR A 15 13.65 12.97 4.67
N HIS A 16 14.26 12.80 5.84
CA HIS A 16 15.19 13.79 6.39
C HIS A 16 16.60 13.62 5.83
N ARG A 17 17.01 12.38 5.58
CA ARG A 17 18.36 12.02 5.11
C ARG A 17 18.28 11.32 3.77
N ARG A 18 19.36 11.42 3.00
CA ARG A 18 19.47 10.77 1.69
C ARG A 18 19.42 9.24 1.77
N ASN A 19 19.85 8.66 2.89
CA ASN A 19 19.92 7.22 3.09
C ASN A 19 18.71 6.62 3.83
N ASP A 20 17.71 7.41 4.22
CA ASP A 20 16.55 6.90 4.96
C ASP A 20 15.82 5.80 4.17
N ILE A 21 15.66 5.97 2.86
CA ILE A 21 15.01 4.96 2.00
C ILE A 21 15.81 3.66 1.97
N GLN A 22 17.14 3.75 1.87
CA GLN A 22 18.01 2.57 1.87
C GLN A 22 17.93 1.84 3.20
N ILE A 23 17.95 2.57 4.32
CA ILE A 23 17.80 1.98 5.66
C ILE A 23 16.45 1.25 5.78
N LEU A 24 15.35 1.89 5.35
CA LEU A 24 14.02 1.25 5.38
C LEU A 24 13.96 -0.03 4.52
N ASP A 25 14.65 -0.05 3.37
CA ASP A 25 14.72 -1.23 2.49
C ASP A 25 15.57 -2.34 3.12
N GLU A 26 16.75 -2.01 3.65
CA GLU A 26 17.66 -2.95 4.35
C GLU A 26 17.00 -3.61 5.57
N HIS A 27 16.13 -2.85 6.27
CA HIS A 27 15.38 -3.33 7.42
C HIS A 27 14.02 -3.97 7.07
N ASN A 28 13.69 -4.15 5.78
CA ASN A 28 12.41 -4.70 5.31
C ASN A 28 11.17 -3.94 5.83
N GLN A 29 11.28 -2.63 6.01
CA GLN A 29 10.22 -1.79 6.56
C GLN A 29 9.32 -1.15 5.50
N ILE A 30 9.54 -1.45 4.21
CA ILE A 30 8.72 -0.97 3.10
C ILE A 30 7.64 -2.00 2.79
N SER A 31 6.37 -1.67 3.05
CA SER A 31 5.25 -2.62 2.93
C SER A 31 4.40 -2.43 1.69
N LEU A 32 4.39 -1.23 1.07
CA LEU A 32 3.57 -0.94 -0.10
C LEU A 32 4.22 0.05 -1.06
N ARG A 33 4.11 -0.22 -2.37
CA ARG A 33 4.53 0.66 -3.45
C ARG A 33 3.44 0.88 -4.48
N TYR A 34 3.28 2.11 -4.93
CA TYR A 34 2.59 2.44 -6.18
C TYR A 34 3.42 1.97 -7.37
N VAL A 35 2.76 1.31 -8.30
CA VAL A 35 3.36 0.80 -9.53
C VAL A 35 2.55 1.30 -10.73
N ASP A 36 3.20 1.41 -11.89
CA ASP A 36 2.50 1.60 -13.15
C ASP A 36 1.72 0.35 -13.55
N ASN A 37 0.93 0.44 -14.62
CA ASN A 37 0.13 -0.68 -15.13
C ASN A 37 0.98 -1.85 -15.67
N TYR A 38 2.31 -1.70 -15.74
CA TYR A 38 3.27 -2.75 -16.10
C TYR A 38 3.94 -3.36 -14.87
N GLY A 39 3.53 -2.96 -13.66
CA GLY A 39 4.04 -3.48 -12.39
C GLY A 39 5.37 -2.88 -11.95
N ARG A 40 5.85 -1.81 -12.60
CA ARG A 40 7.12 -1.16 -12.23
C ARG A 40 6.86 -0.07 -11.19
N PRO A 41 7.68 0.05 -10.12
CA PRO A 41 7.58 1.17 -9.19
C PRO A 41 7.53 2.50 -9.94
N SER A 42 6.57 3.35 -9.58
CA SER A 42 6.34 4.60 -10.30
C SER A 42 6.48 5.81 -9.38
N GLU A 43 7.07 6.86 -9.91
CA GLU A 43 7.08 8.21 -9.32
C GLU A 43 6.22 9.19 -10.14
N LEU A 44 5.62 8.70 -11.23
CA LEU A 44 4.90 9.51 -12.20
C LEU A 44 3.41 9.55 -11.87
N TYR A 45 2.86 10.76 -11.86
CA TYR A 45 1.42 10.96 -11.80
C TYR A 45 0.72 10.45 -13.08
N PRO A 46 -0.45 9.79 -13.00
CA PRO A 46 -1.21 9.47 -11.79
C PRO A 46 -0.90 8.08 -11.19
N SER A 47 0.00 7.28 -11.79
CA SER A 47 0.32 5.93 -11.28
C SER A 47 0.83 5.97 -9.85
N ASN A 48 1.59 7.01 -9.52
CA ASN A 48 1.86 7.46 -8.17
C ASN A 48 1.14 8.80 -7.94
N PRO A 49 0.05 8.81 -7.13
CA PRO A 49 -0.83 9.96 -7.02
C PRO A 49 -0.25 11.12 -6.20
N ASN A 50 0.80 10.88 -5.41
CA ASN A 50 1.34 11.87 -4.47
C ASN A 50 2.83 12.21 -4.69
N GLY A 51 3.49 11.55 -5.65
CA GLY A 51 4.89 11.81 -6.00
C GLY A 51 5.90 11.33 -4.94
N SER A 52 5.54 10.32 -4.15
CA SER A 52 6.46 9.68 -3.20
C SER A 52 7.59 8.96 -3.94
N VAL A 53 8.83 9.25 -3.57
CA VAL A 53 10.03 8.62 -4.16
C VAL A 53 9.94 7.09 -4.06
N GLY A 54 10.32 6.36 -5.11
CA GLY A 54 10.24 4.91 -5.19
C GLY A 54 8.83 4.32 -5.17
N GLY A 55 7.79 5.15 -5.32
CA GLY A 55 6.39 4.75 -5.19
C GLY A 55 5.95 4.47 -3.77
N LEU A 56 6.75 4.81 -2.75
CA LEU A 56 6.53 4.35 -1.38
C LEU A 56 5.22 4.89 -0.78
N ALA A 57 4.39 3.99 -0.27
CA ALA A 57 3.04 4.31 0.22
C ALA A 57 2.66 3.61 1.53
N GLY A 58 3.56 2.77 2.05
CA GLY A 58 3.33 1.98 3.26
C GLY A 58 4.63 1.56 3.93
N PHE A 59 4.63 1.59 5.26
CA PHE A 59 5.77 1.22 6.10
C PHE A 59 5.34 0.39 7.30
N CYS A 60 6.27 -0.37 7.88
CA CYS A 60 6.06 -1.08 9.14
C CYS A 60 7.18 -0.84 10.17
N SER A 61 6.87 -1.10 11.45
CA SER A 61 7.86 -1.16 12.52
C SER A 61 8.85 -2.31 12.30
N GLU A 62 10.05 -2.22 12.88
CA GLU A 62 11.09 -3.26 12.78
C GLU A 62 10.60 -4.65 13.24
N ASP A 63 9.66 -4.69 14.18
CA ASP A 63 9.04 -5.92 14.69
C ASP A 63 7.76 -6.32 13.95
N GLY A 64 7.37 -5.57 12.91
CA GLY A 64 6.19 -5.84 12.08
C GLY A 64 4.82 -5.62 12.74
N ARG A 65 4.77 -5.27 14.04
CA ARG A 65 3.50 -5.16 14.78
C ARG A 65 2.68 -3.93 14.45
N ALA A 66 3.31 -2.87 13.92
CA ALA A 66 2.63 -1.67 13.44
C ALA A 66 2.91 -1.51 11.95
N THR A 67 1.84 -1.36 11.16
CA THR A 67 1.93 -1.02 9.74
C THR A 67 1.07 0.21 9.48
N ILE A 68 1.64 1.20 8.79
CA ILE A 68 0.95 2.41 8.34
C ILE A 68 0.95 2.44 6.82
N ILE A 69 -0.19 2.81 6.23
CA ILE A 69 -0.34 2.97 4.79
C ILE A 69 -1.19 4.20 4.50
N MET A 70 -0.92 4.87 3.39
CA MET A 70 -1.71 6.01 2.92
C MET A 70 -2.98 5.63 2.13
N PRO A 71 -3.00 4.54 1.36
CA PRO A 71 -4.23 4.03 0.76
C PRO A 71 -5.22 3.48 1.79
N HIS A 72 -6.48 3.31 1.36
CA HIS A 72 -7.59 2.88 2.22
C HIS A 72 -8.03 1.44 1.90
N PRO A 73 -7.40 0.39 2.47
CA PRO A 73 -7.82 -0.99 2.24
C PRO A 73 -9.24 -1.24 2.75
N GLU A 74 -9.65 -0.59 3.84
CA GLU A 74 -10.95 -0.72 4.47
C GLU A 74 -12.09 -0.26 3.56
N ARG A 75 -11.81 0.65 2.61
CA ARG A 75 -12.78 1.11 1.62
C ARG A 75 -12.97 0.13 0.46
N VAL A 76 -12.16 -0.92 0.38
CA VAL A 76 -12.14 -1.89 -0.73
C VAL A 76 -11.94 -3.33 -0.22
N ILE A 77 -12.59 -3.67 0.89
CA ILE A 77 -12.55 -5.04 1.44
C ILE A 77 -13.52 -6.00 0.73
N ARG A 78 -14.51 -5.48 0.00
CA ARG A 78 -15.47 -6.27 -0.80
C ARG A 78 -15.30 -5.99 -2.28
N LYS A 79 -15.53 -6.99 -3.13
CA LYS A 79 -15.53 -6.86 -4.60
C LYS A 79 -16.35 -5.66 -5.08
N GLN A 80 -17.56 -5.50 -4.54
CA GLN A 80 -18.50 -4.44 -4.95
C GLN A 80 -18.01 -3.01 -4.67
N GLN A 81 -17.00 -2.85 -3.81
CA GLN A 81 -16.44 -1.54 -3.45
C GLN A 81 -15.29 -1.12 -4.38
N HIS A 82 -14.77 -2.04 -5.19
CA HIS A 82 -13.74 -1.72 -6.17
C HIS A 82 -14.35 -1.08 -7.42
N SER A 83 -13.80 0.06 -7.84
CA SER A 83 -14.18 0.74 -9.10
C SER A 83 -13.95 -0.16 -10.33
N TRP A 84 -12.92 -1.00 -10.26
CA TRP A 84 -12.66 -2.07 -11.21
C TRP A 84 -12.11 -3.28 -10.46
N CYS A 85 -12.57 -4.48 -10.83
CA CYS A 85 -12.03 -5.74 -10.36
C CYS A 85 -12.17 -6.81 -11.45
N PRO A 86 -11.34 -7.87 -11.41
CA PRO A 86 -11.54 -9.04 -12.25
C PRO A 86 -12.91 -9.71 -11.98
N PRO A 87 -13.61 -10.20 -13.02
CA PRO A 87 -14.94 -10.79 -12.87
C PRO A 87 -14.95 -12.04 -11.98
N GLU A 88 -13.84 -12.77 -11.89
CA GLU A 88 -13.64 -14.00 -11.12
C GLU A 88 -13.50 -13.80 -9.61
N TRP A 89 -13.39 -12.57 -9.11
CA TRP A 89 -13.47 -12.34 -7.68
C TRP A 89 -14.87 -12.72 -7.18
N GLU A 90 -14.97 -13.28 -5.99
CA GLU A 90 -16.27 -13.63 -5.39
C GLU A 90 -16.83 -12.44 -4.61
N GLU A 91 -16.98 -12.56 -3.29
CA GLU A 91 -17.47 -11.48 -2.43
C GLU A 91 -16.33 -10.60 -1.89
N ASP A 92 -15.27 -11.24 -1.41
CA ASP A 92 -14.18 -10.58 -0.70
C ASP A 92 -13.15 -9.99 -1.67
N GLY A 93 -12.77 -8.75 -1.42
CA GLY A 93 -11.62 -8.11 -2.05
C GLY A 93 -10.32 -8.58 -1.38
N PRO A 94 -9.19 -8.53 -2.10
CA PRO A 94 -7.92 -9.03 -1.59
C PRO A 94 -7.41 -8.27 -0.35
N TRP A 95 -7.86 -7.02 -0.17
CA TRP A 95 -7.47 -6.18 0.97
C TRP A 95 -8.10 -6.65 2.29
N LEU A 96 -9.14 -7.49 2.25
CA LEU A 96 -9.68 -8.11 3.46
C LEU A 96 -8.65 -8.99 4.18
N GLN A 97 -7.69 -9.55 3.44
CA GLN A 97 -6.64 -10.40 4.01
C GLN A 97 -5.81 -9.70 5.10
N ILE A 98 -5.61 -8.37 5.01
CA ILE A 98 -4.90 -7.61 6.05
C ILE A 98 -5.59 -7.75 7.42
N PHE A 99 -6.93 -7.73 7.43
CA PHE A 99 -7.72 -7.84 8.64
C PHE A 99 -7.78 -9.28 9.16
N TYR A 100 -7.83 -10.27 8.26
CA TYR A 100 -7.70 -11.68 8.64
C TYR A 100 -6.34 -11.98 9.27
N ASN A 101 -5.24 -11.47 8.71
CA ASN A 101 -3.90 -11.62 9.29
C ASN A 101 -3.84 -11.01 10.71
N ALA A 102 -4.44 -9.84 10.92
CA ALA A 102 -4.49 -9.20 12.24
C ALA A 102 -5.29 -10.04 13.25
N ARG A 103 -6.43 -10.62 12.83
CA ARG A 103 -7.23 -11.51 13.68
C ARG A 103 -6.49 -12.81 13.97
N GLU A 104 -5.84 -13.41 13.00
CA GLU A 104 -5.07 -14.65 13.18
C GLU A 104 -3.91 -14.44 14.16
N TRP A 105 -3.22 -13.30 14.07
CA TRP A 105 -2.07 -12.98 14.92
C TRP A 105 -2.39 -12.94 16.43
N ILE A 106 -3.61 -12.55 16.81
CA ILE A 106 -4.01 -12.49 18.23
C ILE A 106 -4.53 -13.82 18.82
N GLY A 107 -4.71 -14.87 18.01
CA GLY A 107 -5.35 -16.14 18.43
C GLY A 107 -6.87 -16.04 18.61
#